data_AF-A0A074XRP8-F1
#
_entry.id   AF-A0A074XRP8-F1
#
_cell.length_a   1.000
_cell.length_b   1.000
_cell.length_c   1.000
_cell.angle_alpha   90.00
_cell.angle_beta   90.00
_cell.angle_gamma   90.00
#
_symmetry.space_group_name_H-M   'P 1'
#
loop_
_entity.id
_entity.type
_entity.pdbx_description
1 polymer ?
#
loop_
_entity_poly.entity_id
_entity_poly.type
_entity_poly.pdbx_seq_one_letter_code
_entity_poly.pdbx_strand_id
1 'polypeptide(L)'
;MNDMACCVASACSSADLILTQQFSGQLCGIVGESLPAKPTCTTTVKPVANPNWTYVGCYSEATNYNRALNSTYFIDSNAMTPSSCQSFCKARGWKFAGVEFGQECWCGNAIQLINGAKKLADDTSCNRNCAGDNTKKCGGSATLNIYKSPSI
;
A
#
# COMPACT_ATOMS: atom_id res chain seq x y z
N MET A 1 5.10 9.22 -35.71
CA MET A 1 5.07 8.18 -34.67
C MET A 1 6.32 8.39 -33.85
N ASN A 2 6.22 9.28 -32.86
CA ASN A 2 7.38 9.85 -32.18
C ASN A 2 7.08 9.97 -30.69
N ASP A 3 8.04 9.55 -29.89
CA ASP A 3 8.21 9.83 -28.47
C ASP A 3 7.97 11.29 -28.12
N MET A 4 7.23 11.53 -27.04
CA MET A 4 7.35 12.75 -26.24
C MET A 4 7.02 12.40 -24.78
N ALA A 5 8.04 11.95 -24.06
CA ALA A 5 8.05 12.03 -22.61
C ALA A 5 8.04 13.51 -22.21
N CYS A 6 7.13 13.89 -21.31
CA CYS A 6 7.30 15.08 -20.50
C CYS A 6 6.90 14.74 -19.06
N CYS A 7 7.89 14.35 -18.27
CA CYS A 7 7.83 14.44 -16.83
C CYS A 7 7.58 15.89 -16.43
N VAL A 8 6.55 16.16 -15.63
CA VAL A 8 6.60 17.33 -14.75
C VAL A 8 6.10 16.91 -13.37
N ALA A 9 7.03 16.99 -12.42
CA ALA A 9 6.90 16.76 -11.00
C ALA A 9 5.67 17.48 -10.42
N SER A 10 4.87 16.80 -9.58
CA SER A 10 5.11 16.64 -8.15
C SER A 10 5.32 17.98 -7.44
N ALA A 11 4.23 18.53 -6.91
CA ALA A 11 4.26 19.60 -5.92
C ALA A 11 3.50 19.10 -4.69
N CYS A 12 4.23 18.53 -3.74
CA CYS A 12 3.80 18.47 -2.35
C CYS A 12 5.05 18.38 -1.46
N SER A 13 5.63 19.54 -1.16
CA SER A 13 6.33 19.73 0.10
C SER A 13 6.46 21.22 0.42
N SER A 14 6.08 21.54 1.64
CA SER A 14 6.18 22.81 2.33
C SER A 14 7.61 23.10 2.76
N ALA A 15 8.17 24.22 2.31
CA ALA A 15 9.06 25.14 3.01
C ALA A 15 9.86 25.98 1.99
N ASP A 16 9.65 27.31 2.02
CA ASP A 16 10.65 28.37 1.88
C ASP A 16 11.79 28.23 0.84
N LEU A 17 11.74 29.01 -0.24
CA LEU A 17 12.52 30.25 -0.48
C LEU A 17 12.61 30.58 -1.99
N ILE A 18 12.27 31.83 -2.32
CA ILE A 18 12.75 32.69 -3.42
C ILE A 18 13.11 32.02 -4.76
N LEU A 19 12.25 32.21 -5.77
CA LEU A 19 12.72 32.55 -7.11
C LEU A 19 11.65 33.34 -7.87
N THR A 20 11.99 34.57 -8.23
CA THR A 20 11.24 35.43 -9.15
C THR A 20 11.01 34.72 -10.48
N GLN A 21 9.75 34.54 -10.90
CA GLN A 21 9.43 34.33 -12.31
C GLN A 21 8.26 35.22 -12.72
N GLN A 22 8.53 36.09 -13.69
CA GLN A 22 7.58 36.96 -14.37
C GLN A 22 6.56 36.11 -15.13
N PHE A 23 5.28 36.39 -14.91
CA PHE A 23 4.24 36.07 -15.87
C PHE A 23 3.75 37.38 -16.50
N SER A 24 4.14 37.56 -17.75
CA SER A 24 3.57 38.57 -18.63
C SER A 24 2.09 38.24 -18.88
N GLY A 25 1.23 39.15 -18.45
CA GLY A 25 -0.16 39.42 -18.88
C GLY A 25 -1.06 38.27 -19.35
N GLN A 26 -2.23 38.12 -18.72
CA GLN A 26 -3.49 38.62 -19.30
C GLN A 26 -4.61 38.69 -18.23
N LEU A 27 -5.57 39.58 -18.49
CA LEU A 27 -6.56 40.17 -17.59
C LEU A 27 -7.65 39.22 -17.05
N CYS A 28 -8.16 39.64 -15.90
CA CYS A 28 -9.33 39.15 -15.17
C CYS A 28 -10.60 39.14 -16.04
N GLY A 29 -11.21 37.96 -16.20
CA GLY A 29 -12.53 37.76 -16.79
C GLY A 29 -13.43 37.06 -15.79
N ILE A 30 -14.38 37.81 -15.24
CA ILE A 30 -15.45 37.36 -14.36
C ILE A 30 -16.55 36.64 -15.17
N VAL A 31 -16.68 35.33 -14.99
CA VAL A 31 -17.96 34.63 -15.18
C VAL A 31 -18.17 33.70 -13.99
N GLY A 32 -19.30 33.88 -13.33
CA GLY A 32 -19.74 33.05 -12.20
C GLY A 32 -20.24 31.71 -12.70
N GLU A 33 -19.34 30.75 -12.76
CA GLU A 33 -19.66 29.32 -12.83
C GLU A 33 -18.89 28.62 -11.71
N SER A 34 -19.61 27.84 -10.91
CA SER A 34 -19.01 27.06 -9.82
C SER A 34 -17.93 26.16 -10.40
N LEU A 35 -16.69 26.39 -10.00
CA LEU A 35 -15.54 25.59 -10.41
C LEU A 35 -15.86 24.10 -10.23
N PRO A 36 -15.56 23.22 -11.22
CA PRO A 36 -15.64 21.79 -11.00
C PRO A 36 -14.73 21.45 -9.82
N ALA A 37 -15.24 20.62 -8.90
CA ALA A 37 -14.48 20.17 -7.75
C ALA A 37 -13.07 19.75 -8.18
N LYS A 38 -12.06 20.34 -7.53
CA LYS A 38 -10.65 20.01 -7.74
C LYS A 38 -10.51 18.50 -7.86
N PRO A 39 -9.86 17.95 -8.90
CA PRO A 39 -9.62 16.51 -8.96
C PRO A 39 -8.84 16.13 -7.70
N THR A 40 -9.51 15.40 -6.81
CA THR A 40 -8.88 14.88 -5.61
C THR A 40 -7.82 13.90 -6.08
N CYS A 41 -6.55 14.22 -5.87
CA CYS A 41 -5.50 13.22 -6.00
C CYS A 41 -5.78 12.15 -4.95
N THR A 42 -6.40 11.05 -5.36
CA THR A 42 -6.43 9.83 -4.58
C THR A 42 -4.99 9.34 -4.54
N THR A 43 -4.22 9.80 -3.58
CA THR A 43 -2.97 9.14 -3.23
C THR A 43 -3.36 7.72 -2.87
N THR A 44 -3.11 6.77 -3.75
CA THR A 44 -3.05 5.36 -3.38
C THR A 44 -2.00 5.31 -2.29
N VAL A 45 -2.44 5.35 -1.03
CA VAL A 45 -1.55 5.28 0.13
C VAL A 45 -0.98 3.88 0.09
N LYS A 46 0.15 3.73 -0.60
CA LYS A 46 0.95 2.53 -0.54
C LYS A 46 1.18 2.24 0.94
N PRO A 47 1.02 0.98 1.38
CA PRO A 47 1.22 0.65 2.78
C PRO A 47 2.71 0.77 3.07
N VAL A 48 3.14 1.96 3.52
CA VAL A 48 4.53 2.17 3.94
C VAL A 48 4.67 1.55 5.32
N ALA A 49 5.18 0.32 5.25
CA ALA A 49 5.70 -0.47 6.34
C ALA A 49 7.21 -0.19 6.50
N ASN A 50 7.92 -0.94 7.34
CA ASN A 50 9.37 -0.81 7.54
C ASN A 50 10.09 -0.59 6.18
N PRO A 51 10.91 0.47 6.01
CA PRO A 51 11.42 0.88 4.70
C PRO A 51 12.25 -0.19 3.98
N ASN A 52 12.69 -1.23 4.71
CA ASN A 52 13.47 -2.32 4.16
C ASN A 52 12.62 -3.48 3.61
N TRP A 53 11.31 -3.52 3.84
CA TRP A 53 10.43 -4.57 3.31
C TRP A 53 9.80 -4.16 1.98
N THR A 54 9.85 -5.04 1.00
CA THR A 54 9.27 -4.79 -0.33
C THR A 54 7.83 -5.28 -0.38
N TYR A 55 6.89 -4.40 -0.72
CA TYR A 55 5.51 -4.80 -1.00
C TYR A 55 5.46 -5.65 -2.30
N VAL A 56 4.94 -6.87 -2.20
CA VAL A 56 4.89 -7.85 -3.29
C VAL A 56 3.56 -7.77 -4.05
N GLY A 57 2.47 -7.49 -3.34
CA GLY A 57 1.14 -7.30 -3.90
C GLY A 57 0.02 -7.80 -2.99
N CYS A 58 -1.20 -7.65 -3.48
CA CYS A 58 -2.40 -8.25 -2.91
C CYS A 58 -2.54 -9.70 -3.39
N TYR A 59 -2.71 -10.64 -2.47
CA TYR A 59 -2.87 -12.06 -2.77
C TYR A 59 -4.16 -12.59 -2.16
N SER A 60 -4.85 -13.51 -2.84
CA SER A 60 -5.94 -14.27 -2.18
C SER A 60 -5.39 -15.35 -1.27
N GLU A 61 -6.20 -15.74 -0.31
CA GLU A 61 -6.01 -16.99 0.42
C GLU A 61 -5.93 -18.20 -0.51
N ALA A 62 -5.35 -19.27 0.04
CA ALA A 62 -5.27 -20.56 -0.63
C ALA A 62 -6.63 -21.27 -0.60
N THR A 63 -6.82 -22.26 -1.48
CA THR A 63 -8.06 -23.04 -1.55
C THR A 63 -8.08 -24.15 -0.49
N ASN A 64 -9.24 -24.77 -0.27
CA ASN A 64 -9.42 -25.90 0.65
C ASN A 64 -8.99 -25.61 2.11
N TYR A 65 -9.36 -24.43 2.62
CA TYR A 65 -9.05 -24.00 4.00
C TYR A 65 -7.54 -23.89 4.30
N ASN A 66 -6.70 -23.81 3.27
CA ASN A 66 -5.27 -23.54 3.42
C ASN A 66 -4.99 -22.05 3.58
N ARG A 67 -3.75 -21.73 3.95
CA ARG A 67 -3.27 -20.36 4.12
C ARG A 67 -2.31 -19.96 2.99
N ALA A 68 -2.41 -18.71 2.52
CA ALA A 68 -1.44 -18.15 1.57
C ALA A 68 -0.03 -18.08 2.17
N LEU A 69 0.07 -17.82 3.48
CA LEU A 69 1.26 -17.92 4.31
C LEU A 69 0.92 -18.80 5.53
N ASN A 70 1.60 -19.93 5.69
CA ASN A 70 1.14 -21.02 6.55
C ASN A 70 2.10 -21.41 7.68
N SER A 71 3.05 -20.54 8.05
CA SER A 71 4.08 -20.91 9.03
C SER A 71 3.74 -20.51 10.46
N THR A 72 3.54 -19.23 10.73
CA THR A 72 3.14 -18.73 12.05
C THR A 72 2.34 -17.46 11.90
N TYR A 73 1.58 -17.10 12.93
CA TYR A 73 0.65 -15.98 12.89
C TYR A 73 0.44 -15.37 14.27
N PHE A 74 -0.14 -14.18 14.28
CA PHE A 74 -0.80 -13.60 15.45
C PHE A 74 -1.97 -12.73 15.02
N ILE A 75 -2.88 -12.46 15.96
CA ILE A 75 -4.03 -11.59 15.76
C ILE A 75 -3.97 -10.49 16.81
N ASP A 76 -4.20 -9.25 16.38
CA ASP A 76 -4.29 -8.09 17.25
C ASP A 76 -5.40 -7.17 16.75
N SER A 77 -6.53 -7.16 17.46
CA SER A 77 -7.70 -6.38 17.10
C SER A 77 -7.57 -4.89 17.40
N ASN A 78 -6.46 -4.44 18.02
CA ASN A 78 -6.29 -3.07 18.48
C ASN A 78 -5.06 -2.37 17.90
N ALA A 79 -3.96 -3.11 17.72
CA ALA A 79 -2.66 -2.53 17.34
C ALA A 79 -2.03 -3.19 16.09
N MET A 80 -2.80 -3.95 15.31
CA MET A 80 -2.28 -4.51 14.05
C MET A 80 -1.86 -3.41 13.07
N THR A 81 -0.65 -3.52 12.54
CA THR A 81 -0.12 -2.69 11.45
C THR A 81 0.77 -3.55 10.54
N PRO A 82 1.05 -3.12 9.29
CA PRO A 82 1.99 -3.84 8.45
C PRO A 82 3.39 -3.93 9.08
N SER A 83 3.81 -2.88 9.79
CA SER A 83 5.12 -2.82 10.46
C SER A 83 5.24 -3.79 11.63
N SER A 84 4.19 -3.91 12.46
CA SER A 84 4.19 -4.88 13.57
C SER A 84 4.22 -6.32 13.03
N CYS A 85 3.48 -6.60 11.96
CA CYS A 85 3.52 -7.91 11.31
C CYS A 85 4.89 -8.25 10.72
N GLN A 86 5.49 -7.31 9.97
CA GLN A 86 6.84 -7.48 9.41
C GLN A 86 7.90 -7.70 10.49
N SER A 87 7.84 -6.94 11.58
CA SER A 87 8.78 -7.08 12.70
C SER A 87 8.64 -8.45 13.37
N PHE A 88 7.41 -8.92 13.57
CA PHE A 88 7.11 -10.24 14.12
C PHE A 88 7.66 -11.37 13.22
N CYS A 89 7.44 -11.29 11.91
CA CYS A 89 7.93 -12.28 10.95
C CYS A 89 9.45 -12.24 10.83
N LYS A 90 10.06 -11.04 10.78
CA LYS A 90 11.52 -10.85 10.73
C LYS A 90 12.21 -11.49 11.93
N ALA A 91 11.70 -11.21 13.14
CA ALA A 91 12.26 -11.72 14.39
C ALA A 91 12.27 -13.25 14.47
N ARG A 92 11.47 -13.93 13.64
CA ARG A 92 11.36 -15.38 13.55
C ARG A 92 11.99 -15.96 12.28
N GLY A 93 12.64 -15.14 11.46
CA GLY A 93 13.36 -15.60 10.25
C GLY A 93 12.48 -15.91 9.05
N TRP A 94 11.26 -15.39 8.96
CA TRP A 94 10.34 -15.68 7.83
C TRP A 94 10.46 -14.68 6.69
N LYS A 95 10.61 -15.19 5.46
CA LYS A 95 10.86 -14.37 4.23
C LYS A 95 9.70 -13.46 3.85
N PHE A 96 8.48 -13.84 4.21
CA PHE A 96 7.25 -13.12 3.89
C PHE A 96 6.44 -12.83 5.15
N ALA A 97 5.80 -11.67 5.12
CA ALA A 97 4.81 -11.22 6.08
C ALA A 97 3.57 -10.80 5.30
N GLY A 98 2.39 -11.18 5.77
CA GLY A 98 1.11 -10.87 5.16
C GLY A 98 0.14 -10.39 6.23
N VAL A 99 -0.55 -9.27 5.97
CA VAL A 99 -1.61 -8.77 6.84
C VAL A 99 -2.96 -9.07 6.23
N GLU A 100 -3.89 -9.56 7.04
CA GLU A 100 -5.25 -9.93 6.62
C GLU A 100 -6.30 -9.37 7.59
N PHE A 101 -7.51 -9.15 7.09
CA PHE A 101 -8.70 -8.79 7.85
C PHE A 101 -8.58 -7.58 8.78
N GLY A 102 -7.59 -6.71 8.57
CA GLY A 102 -7.34 -5.53 9.40
C GLY A 102 -6.58 -5.83 10.69
N GLN A 103 -6.54 -7.08 11.13
CA GLN A 103 -6.16 -7.47 12.49
C GLN A 103 -5.29 -8.73 12.56
N GLU A 104 -4.99 -9.37 11.43
CA GLU A 104 -4.22 -10.62 11.40
C GLU A 104 -2.87 -10.42 10.73
N CYS A 105 -1.87 -11.15 11.23
CA CYS A 105 -0.55 -11.23 10.65
C CYS A 105 -0.17 -12.69 10.41
N TRP A 106 0.35 -12.97 9.22
CA TRP A 106 0.75 -14.29 8.76
C TRP A 106 2.16 -14.26 8.21
N CYS A 107 2.98 -15.25 8.56
CA CYS A 107 4.36 -15.37 8.11
C CYS A 107 4.57 -16.64 7.28
N GLY A 108 5.55 -16.61 6.38
CA GLY A 108 6.00 -17.81 5.70
C GLY A 108 7.27 -17.64 4.89
N ASN A 109 7.84 -18.75 4.43
CA ASN A 109 9.00 -18.75 3.54
C ASN A 109 8.64 -18.78 2.05
N ALA A 110 7.38 -19.08 1.74
CA ALA A 110 6.84 -19.07 0.40
C ALA A 110 5.35 -18.70 0.45
N ILE A 111 4.89 -18.02 -0.61
CA ILE A 111 3.46 -17.84 -0.88
C ILE A 111 2.95 -19.16 -1.46
N GLN A 112 1.90 -19.74 -0.89
CA GLN A 112 1.41 -21.09 -1.22
C GLN A 112 0.63 -21.14 -2.55
N LEU A 113 1.27 -20.75 -3.66
CA LEU A 113 0.65 -20.69 -4.99
C LEU A 113 0.15 -22.06 -5.47
N ILE A 114 0.86 -23.14 -5.13
CA ILE A 114 0.47 -24.51 -5.49
C ILE A 114 -0.86 -24.90 -4.84
N ASN A 115 -1.17 -24.30 -3.68
CA ASN A 115 -2.40 -24.51 -2.94
C ASN A 115 -3.49 -23.49 -3.33
N GLY A 116 -3.34 -22.80 -4.45
CA GLY A 116 -4.37 -21.92 -5.02
C GLY A 116 -4.35 -20.47 -4.55
N ALA A 117 -3.36 -20.06 -3.74
CA ALA A 117 -3.13 -18.63 -3.51
C ALA A 117 -2.74 -17.96 -4.84
N LYS A 118 -3.24 -16.76 -5.12
CA LYS A 118 -2.95 -16.03 -6.37
C LYS A 118 -2.72 -14.56 -6.10
N LYS A 119 -1.80 -13.96 -6.85
CA LYS A 119 -1.65 -12.51 -6.90
C LYS A 119 -2.87 -11.93 -7.64
N LEU A 120 -3.48 -10.88 -7.07
CA LEU A 120 -4.57 -10.16 -7.71
C LEU A 120 -4.03 -9.08 -8.65
N ALA A 121 -4.88 -8.64 -9.57
CA ALA A 121 -4.51 -7.63 -10.58
C ALA A 121 -4.22 -6.26 -9.94
N ASP A 122 -4.92 -5.94 -8.86
CA ASP A 122 -4.81 -4.69 -8.12
C ASP A 122 -5.03 -4.91 -6.61
N ASP A 123 -5.00 -3.82 -5.85
CA ASP A 123 -5.12 -3.82 -4.40
C ASP A 123 -6.58 -3.59 -3.91
N THR A 124 -7.58 -3.62 -4.79
CA THR A 124 -8.98 -3.29 -4.44
C THR A 124 -9.52 -4.20 -3.33
N SER A 125 -9.18 -5.49 -3.37
CA SER A 125 -9.58 -6.44 -2.33
C SER A 125 -8.73 -6.34 -1.06
N CYS A 126 -7.56 -5.72 -1.12
CA CYS A 126 -6.66 -5.52 0.02
C CYS A 126 -6.71 -4.08 0.56
N ASN A 127 -7.92 -3.54 0.71
CA ASN A 127 -8.17 -2.14 1.06
C ASN A 127 -8.71 -1.93 2.48
N ARG A 128 -8.77 -2.97 3.30
CA ARG A 128 -9.25 -2.90 4.69
C ARG A 128 -8.26 -2.11 5.54
N ASN A 129 -8.79 -1.20 6.37
CA ASN A 129 -7.97 -0.45 7.31
C ASN A 129 -7.37 -1.36 8.38
N CYS A 130 -6.15 -1.06 8.80
CA CYS A 130 -5.50 -1.75 9.90
C CYS A 130 -6.08 -1.30 11.25
N ALA A 131 -6.24 -2.23 12.19
CA ALA A 131 -6.78 -1.95 13.52
C ALA A 131 -5.93 -0.92 14.30
N GLY A 132 -4.61 -0.99 14.18
CA GLY A 132 -3.68 -0.08 14.87
C GLY A 132 -3.37 1.21 14.13
N ASP A 133 -3.72 1.32 12.85
CA ASP A 133 -3.49 2.53 12.04
C ASP A 133 -4.43 2.55 10.82
N ASN A 134 -5.50 3.33 10.91
CA ASN A 134 -6.51 3.45 9.86
C ASN A 134 -5.99 4.13 8.57
N THR A 135 -4.79 4.70 8.56
CA THR A 135 -4.14 5.24 7.35
C THR A 135 -3.46 4.14 6.53
N LYS A 136 -3.32 2.93 7.08
CA LYS A 136 -2.66 1.79 6.45
C LYS A 136 -3.67 0.72 6.07
N LYS A 137 -3.26 -0.14 5.12
CA LYS A 137 -4.06 -1.23 4.59
C LYS A 137 -3.56 -2.59 5.06
N CYS A 138 -4.48 -3.42 5.54
CA CYS A 138 -4.22 -4.71 6.18
C CYS A 138 -5.10 -5.82 5.59
N GLY A 139 -5.01 -6.00 4.27
CA GLY A 139 -5.67 -7.06 3.54
C GLY A 139 -7.17 -6.83 3.34
N GLY A 140 -7.91 -7.93 3.31
CA GLY A 140 -9.36 -7.99 3.10
C GLY A 140 -9.94 -9.23 3.78
N SER A 141 -11.13 -9.67 3.38
CA SER A 141 -11.82 -10.81 4.00
C SER A 141 -11.21 -12.19 3.71
N ALA A 142 -10.45 -12.32 2.63
CA ALA A 142 -9.77 -13.55 2.21
C ALA A 142 -8.55 -13.21 1.33
N THR A 143 -7.90 -12.09 1.65
CA THR A 143 -6.85 -11.49 0.83
C THR A 143 -5.84 -10.76 1.71
N LEU A 144 -4.56 -10.88 1.39
CA LEU A 144 -3.47 -10.33 2.18
C LEU A 144 -2.66 -9.33 1.37
N ASN A 145 -2.26 -8.22 2.00
CA ASN A 145 -1.12 -7.45 1.52
C ASN A 145 0.15 -8.20 1.93
N ILE A 146 0.92 -8.72 0.98
CA ILE A 146 2.15 -9.48 1.25
C ILE A 146 3.39 -8.62 1.03
N TYR A 147 4.34 -8.74 1.95
CA TYR A 147 5.64 -8.07 1.93
C TYR A 147 6.76 -9.11 1.99
N LYS A 148 7.89 -8.81 1.35
CA LYS A 148 9.10 -9.62 1.35
C LYS A 148 10.21 -8.94 2.14
N SER A 149 10.87 -9.72 3.00
CA SER A 149 12.01 -9.28 3.79
C SER A 149 13.23 -8.98 2.90
N PRO A 150 14.08 -8.00 3.26
CA PRO A 150 15.26 -7.64 2.47
C PRO A 150 16.39 -8.68 2.51
N SER A 151 16.51 -9.49 3.58
CA SER A 151 17.73 -10.26 3.84
C SER A 151 17.49 -11.44 4.79
N ILE A 152 16.93 -12.54 4.26
CA ILE A 152 16.90 -13.86 4.93
C ILE A 152 17.15 -14.96 3.91
#